data_AF-L2GVH8-F1
#
_entry.id   AF-L2GVH8-F1
#
_cell.length_a   1.000
_cell.length_b   1.000
_cell.length_c   1.000
_cell.angle_alpha   90.00
_cell.angle_beta   90.00
_cell.angle_gamma   90.00
#
_symmetry.space_group_name_H-M   'P 1'
#
loop_
_entity.id
_entity.type
_entity.pdbx_description
1 polymer ?
#
loop_
_entity_poly.entity_id
_entity_poly.type
_entity_poly.pdbx_seq_one_letter_code
_entity_poly.pdbx_strand_id
1 'polypeptide(L)'
;MFNRYKLKELKRAREDRNNRSKAVKHNVVSTKEEFDKVVHMLSTPHLFLHAYNKILNNGKLLDDNIYKFTILIFSHLLSSKKDKIIVKSIECIKKICGSVNFLAVKEISYDYFKSLFYLNRFPCRLVSCFTKHYGDFAKEYDEEFWSTFREKMKIEKPNKKIILKKNLNENVYLLNSGIE
;
A
#
# COMPACT_ATOMS: atom_id res chain seq x y z
N MET A 1 -13.28 42.21 -11.93
CA MET A 1 -12.15 41.97 -11.00
C MET A 1 -12.54 41.25 -9.69
N PHE A 2 -13.78 41.38 -9.20
CA PHE A 2 -14.23 40.84 -7.89
C PHE A 2 -14.11 39.31 -7.74
N ASN A 3 -14.45 38.53 -8.79
CA ASN A 3 -14.38 37.06 -8.74
C ASN A 3 -12.96 36.50 -8.61
N ARG A 4 -11.94 37.21 -9.11
CA ARG A 4 -10.54 36.76 -9.05
C ARG A 4 -9.96 36.86 -7.64
N TYR A 5 -10.40 37.85 -6.87
CA TYR A 5 -10.03 38.01 -5.47
C TYR A 5 -10.66 36.92 -4.59
N LYS A 6 -11.97 36.67 -4.75
CA LYS A 6 -12.70 35.63 -4.02
C LYS A 6 -12.12 34.22 -4.26
N LEU A 7 -11.67 33.93 -5.48
CA LEU A 7 -10.98 32.69 -5.84
C LEU A 7 -9.59 32.55 -5.17
N LYS A 8 -8.83 33.65 -5.05
CA LYS A 8 -7.53 33.63 -4.37
C LYS A 8 -7.68 33.40 -2.87
N GLU A 9 -8.68 34.02 -2.23
CA GLU A 9 -8.97 33.81 -0.81
C GLU A 9 -9.40 32.38 -0.51
N LEU A 10 -10.24 31.78 -1.36
CA LEU A 10 -10.64 30.37 -1.23
C LEU A 10 -9.45 29.41 -1.38
N LYS A 11 -8.46 29.73 -2.23
CA LYS A 11 -7.21 28.95 -2.34
C LYS A 11 -6.35 29.08 -1.09
N ARG A 12 -6.13 30.30 -0.59
CA ARG A 12 -5.39 30.55 0.67
C ARG A 12 -6.05 29.84 1.86
N ALA A 13 -7.37 29.94 2.01
CA ALA A 13 -8.11 29.27 3.07
C ALA A 13 -8.07 27.73 2.98
N ARG A 14 -7.84 27.15 1.79
CA ARG A 14 -7.60 25.71 1.63
C ARG A 14 -6.16 25.34 1.99
N GLU A 15 -5.19 26.15 1.59
CA GLU A 15 -3.78 25.98 1.92
C GLU A 15 -3.53 26.10 3.43
N ASP A 16 -4.14 27.09 4.09
CA ASP A 16 -4.07 27.27 5.55
C ASP A 16 -4.69 26.09 6.31
N ARG A 17 -5.83 25.57 5.84
CA ARG A 17 -6.43 24.36 6.39
C ARG A 17 -5.52 23.14 6.23
N ASN A 18 -4.88 23.00 5.07
CA ASN A 18 -3.92 21.92 4.82
C ASN A 18 -2.66 22.06 5.69
N ASN A 19 -2.16 23.29 5.90
CA ASN A 19 -0.98 23.55 6.72
C ASN A 19 -1.26 23.32 8.21
N ARG A 20 -2.41 23.77 8.72
CA ARG A 20 -2.88 23.43 10.08
C ARG A 20 -3.06 21.92 10.24
N SER A 21 -3.63 21.25 9.24
CA SER A 21 -3.77 19.79 9.25
C SER A 21 -2.44 19.03 9.16
N LYS A 22 -1.38 19.64 8.61
CA LYS A 22 -0.02 19.05 8.60
C LYS A 22 0.69 19.25 9.95
N ALA A 23 0.52 20.39 10.59
CA ALA A 23 1.12 20.66 11.92
C ALA A 23 0.56 19.74 13.03
N VAL A 24 -0.72 19.35 12.93
CA VAL A 24 -1.36 18.43 13.88
C VAL A 24 -0.89 16.96 13.72
N LYS A 25 -0.26 16.60 12.59
CA LYS A 25 0.16 15.19 12.32
C LYS A 25 1.29 14.68 13.20
N HIS A 26 2.05 15.55 13.86
CA HIS A 26 3.23 15.12 14.61
C HIS A 26 2.96 14.78 16.09
N ASN A 27 1.80 15.14 16.66
CA ASN A 27 1.43 14.84 18.05
C ASN A 27 0.03 14.24 18.18
N VAL A 28 -0.33 13.29 17.31
CA VAL A 28 -1.63 12.61 17.44
C VAL A 28 -1.53 11.54 18.52
N VAL A 29 -2.09 11.83 19.70
CA VAL A 29 -2.29 10.83 20.74
C VAL A 29 -3.33 9.84 20.23
N SER A 30 -2.91 8.58 20.06
CA SER A 30 -3.80 7.44 19.78
C SER A 30 -4.83 7.34 20.90
N THR A 31 -6.07 7.75 20.60
CA THR A 31 -7.21 7.68 21.52
C THR A 31 -8.17 6.59 21.05
N LYS A 32 -8.95 6.02 21.98
CA LYS A 32 -10.01 5.05 21.65
C LYS A 32 -10.96 5.60 20.58
N GLU A 33 -11.31 6.88 20.65
CA GLU A 33 -12.11 7.56 19.63
C GLU A 33 -11.47 7.58 18.24
N GLU A 34 -10.14 7.72 18.15
CA GLU A 34 -9.44 7.73 16.86
C GLU A 34 -9.47 6.34 16.23
N PHE A 35 -9.26 5.29 17.03
CA PHE A 35 -9.42 3.91 16.59
C PHE A 35 -10.84 3.66 16.06
N ASP A 36 -11.88 3.99 16.84
CA ASP A 36 -13.28 3.77 16.46
C ASP A 36 -13.63 4.53 15.17
N LYS A 37 -13.14 5.77 15.01
CA LYS A 37 -13.29 6.55 13.77
C LYS A 37 -12.66 5.84 12.57
N VAL A 38 -11.47 5.27 12.71
CA VAL A 38 -10.82 4.54 11.61
C VAL A 38 -11.54 3.23 11.30
N VAL A 39 -12.00 2.50 12.32
CA VAL A 39 -12.81 1.28 12.11
C VAL A 39 -14.10 1.60 11.35
N HIS A 40 -14.80 2.68 11.71
CA HIS A 40 -15.98 3.11 10.97
C HIS A 40 -15.68 3.51 9.51
N MET A 41 -14.51 4.12 9.26
CA MET A 41 -14.06 4.36 7.88
C MET A 41 -13.76 3.05 7.15
N LEU A 42 -13.22 2.05 7.85
CA LEU A 42 -12.95 0.71 7.32
C LEU A 42 -14.21 -0.14 7.13
N SER A 43 -15.35 0.20 7.74
CA SER A 43 -16.64 -0.44 7.41
C SER A 43 -17.29 0.15 6.15
N THR A 44 -16.71 1.21 5.59
CA THR A 44 -17.34 2.04 4.56
C THR A 44 -16.48 2.09 3.28
N PRO A 45 -16.82 1.35 2.21
CA PRO A 45 -15.95 1.14 1.04
C PRO A 45 -15.39 2.41 0.37
N HIS A 46 -16.15 3.50 0.35
CA HIS A 46 -15.70 4.76 -0.25
C HIS A 46 -14.68 5.53 0.62
N LEU A 47 -14.56 5.17 1.90
CA LEU A 47 -13.63 5.77 2.86
C LEU A 47 -12.35 4.95 3.08
N PHE A 48 -12.24 3.76 2.48
CA PHE A 48 -11.07 2.87 2.66
C PHE A 48 -9.74 3.58 2.40
N LEU A 49 -9.67 4.36 1.32
CA LEU A 49 -8.44 5.09 0.98
C LEU A 49 -8.05 6.08 2.09
N HIS A 50 -9.03 6.75 2.68
CA HIS A 50 -8.80 7.70 3.76
C HIS A 50 -8.39 6.97 5.06
N ALA A 51 -9.03 5.84 5.37
CA ALA A 51 -8.67 4.99 6.50
C ALA A 51 -7.21 4.51 6.40
N TYR A 52 -6.82 3.95 5.26
CA TYR A 52 -5.45 3.48 5.04
C TYR A 52 -4.42 4.60 5.12
N ASN A 53 -4.72 5.77 4.57
CA ASN A 53 -3.83 6.92 4.72
C ASN A 53 -3.67 7.34 6.18
N LYS A 54 -4.71 7.24 7.02
CA LYS A 54 -4.58 7.50 8.47
C LYS A 54 -3.69 6.49 9.15
N ILE A 55 -3.90 5.20 8.90
CA ILE A 55 -3.09 4.10 9.47
C ILE A 55 -1.61 4.25 9.06
N LEU A 56 -1.35 4.56 7.78
CA LEU A 56 0.01 4.76 7.28
C LEU A 56 0.71 5.97 7.88
N ASN A 57 -0.02 7.02 8.24
CA ASN A 57 0.55 8.24 8.81
C ASN A 57 0.64 8.23 10.35
N ASN A 58 -0.06 7.33 11.04
CA ASN A 58 -0.05 7.24 12.50
C ASN A 58 0.51 5.88 12.95
N GLY A 59 1.82 5.82 13.19
CA GLY A 59 2.51 4.59 13.63
C GLY A 59 2.00 4.06 14.96
N LYS A 60 1.85 4.95 15.95
CA LYS A 60 1.33 4.60 17.28
C LYS A 60 -0.07 3.99 17.22
N LEU A 61 -0.98 4.59 16.45
CA LEU A 61 -2.33 4.04 16.24
C LEU A 61 -2.28 2.62 15.65
N LEU A 62 -1.38 2.39 14.69
CA LEU A 62 -1.18 1.06 14.11
C LEU A 62 -0.65 0.09 15.16
N ASP A 63 0.43 0.44 15.86
CA ASP A 63 1.12 -0.44 16.80
C ASP A 63 0.22 -0.83 17.99
N ASP A 64 -0.53 0.12 18.54
CA ASP A 64 -1.47 -0.09 19.66
C ASP A 64 -2.64 -1.02 19.27
N ASN A 65 -3.02 -1.05 17.99
CA ASN A 65 -4.23 -1.73 17.51
C ASN A 65 -3.93 -2.75 16.40
N ILE A 66 -2.68 -3.21 16.32
CA ILE A 66 -2.13 -3.90 15.15
C ILE A 66 -2.92 -5.17 14.80
N TYR A 67 -3.38 -5.91 15.81
CA TYR A 67 -4.22 -7.10 15.64
C TYR A 67 -5.52 -6.81 14.87
N LYS A 68 -6.28 -5.83 15.35
CA LYS A 68 -7.60 -5.50 14.78
C LYS A 68 -7.47 -4.94 13.37
N PHE A 69 -6.48 -4.06 13.17
CA PHE A 69 -6.24 -3.51 11.84
C PHE A 69 -5.79 -4.57 10.85
N THR A 70 -4.93 -5.49 11.26
CA THR A 70 -4.39 -6.51 10.34
C THR A 70 -5.51 -7.40 9.78
N ILE A 71 -6.43 -7.87 10.62
CA ILE A 71 -7.59 -8.66 10.18
C ILE A 71 -8.43 -7.89 9.16
N LEU A 72 -8.75 -6.62 9.45
CA LEU A 72 -9.55 -5.78 8.56
C LEU A 72 -8.84 -5.51 7.23
N ILE A 73 -7.55 -5.16 7.27
CA ILE A 73 -6.75 -4.86 6.07
C ILE A 73 -6.66 -6.08 5.16
N PHE A 74 -6.39 -7.28 5.70
CA PHE A 74 -6.34 -8.50 4.88
C PHE A 74 -7.71 -8.87 4.29
N SER A 75 -8.78 -8.79 5.07
CA SER A 75 -10.15 -9.04 4.58
C SER A 75 -10.54 -8.10 3.44
N HIS A 76 -10.21 -6.81 3.57
CA HIS A 76 -10.46 -5.82 2.52
C HIS A 76 -9.57 -5.99 1.30
N LEU A 77 -8.31 -6.40 1.47
CA LEU A 77 -7.43 -6.70 0.34
C LEU A 77 -8.05 -7.79 -0.56
N LEU A 78 -8.54 -8.87 0.04
CA LEU A 78 -9.11 -10.01 -0.69
C LEU A 78 -10.43 -9.65 -1.39
N SER A 79 -11.26 -8.82 -0.77
CA SER A 79 -12.57 -8.42 -1.30
C SER A 79 -12.53 -7.22 -2.26
N SER A 80 -11.49 -6.38 -2.20
CA SER A 80 -11.40 -5.16 -3.01
C SER A 80 -11.28 -5.45 -4.51
N LYS A 81 -11.97 -4.61 -5.29
CA LYS A 81 -11.92 -4.56 -6.76
C LYS A 81 -11.18 -3.33 -7.30
N LYS A 82 -10.77 -2.39 -6.44
CA LYS A 82 -10.17 -1.12 -6.85
C LYS A 82 -8.66 -1.15 -6.62
N ASP A 83 -7.87 -1.01 -7.68
CA ASP A 83 -6.40 -1.06 -7.62
C ASP A 83 -5.80 -0.08 -6.61
N LYS A 84 -6.29 1.17 -6.57
CA LYS A 84 -5.81 2.17 -5.61
C LYS A 84 -5.96 1.72 -4.15
N ILE A 85 -7.05 1.02 -3.85
CA ILE A 85 -7.32 0.49 -2.51
C ILE A 85 -6.41 -0.71 -2.24
N ILE A 86 -6.23 -1.59 -3.23
CA ILE A 86 -5.34 -2.76 -3.15
C ILE A 86 -3.90 -2.31 -2.84
N VAL A 87 -3.36 -1.36 -3.61
CA VAL A 87 -2.01 -0.81 -3.41
C VAL A 87 -1.85 -0.25 -1.99
N LYS A 88 -2.82 0.54 -1.52
CA LYS A 88 -2.78 1.11 -0.17
C LYS A 88 -2.93 0.06 0.94
N SER A 89 -3.68 -1.01 0.69
CA SER A 89 -3.76 -2.15 1.61
C SER A 89 -2.40 -2.85 1.70
N ILE A 90 -1.72 -3.05 0.56
CA ILE A 90 -0.37 -3.63 0.51
C ILE A 90 0.64 -2.75 1.25
N GLU A 91 0.59 -1.43 1.08
CA GLU A 91 1.44 -0.51 1.85
C GLU A 91 1.21 -0.65 3.36
N CYS A 92 -0.04 -0.78 3.81
CA CYS A 92 -0.34 -0.99 5.22
C CYS A 92 0.23 -2.32 5.73
N ILE A 93 0.12 -3.40 4.93
CA ILE A 93 0.67 -4.72 5.27
C ILE A 93 2.18 -4.64 5.44
N LYS A 94 2.91 -3.97 4.53
CA LYS A 94 4.36 -3.76 4.70
C LYS A 94 4.70 -3.07 6.01
N LYS A 95 3.92 -2.04 6.37
CA LYS A 95 4.12 -1.31 7.63
C LYS A 95 3.83 -2.19 8.86
N ILE A 96 2.81 -3.05 8.79
CA ILE A 96 2.52 -4.05 9.82
C ILE A 96 3.70 -5.01 9.98
N CYS A 97 4.25 -5.54 8.88
CA CYS A 97 5.38 -6.45 8.93
C CYS A 97 6.67 -5.80 9.48
N GLY A 98 6.84 -4.50 9.27
CA GLY A 98 7.94 -3.72 9.85
C GLY A 98 7.73 -3.24 11.29
N SER A 99 6.58 -3.53 11.92
CA SER A 99 6.30 -3.11 13.29
C SER A 99 7.05 -3.97 14.31
N VAL A 100 7.44 -3.35 15.43
CA VAL A 100 8.02 -4.06 16.59
C VAL A 100 7.04 -5.08 17.18
N ASN A 101 5.73 -4.87 17.01
CA ASN A 101 4.69 -5.76 17.51
C ASN A 101 4.30 -6.85 16.48
N PHE A 102 5.04 -6.97 15.37
CA PHE A 102 4.66 -7.88 14.29
C PHE A 102 4.64 -9.35 14.69
N LEU A 103 5.58 -9.79 15.54
CA LEU A 103 5.65 -11.19 16.00
C LEU A 103 4.30 -11.67 16.54
N ALA A 104 3.64 -10.80 17.29
CA ALA A 104 2.35 -11.03 17.90
C ALA A 104 1.23 -11.29 16.86
N VAL A 105 1.36 -10.68 15.67
CA VAL A 105 0.37 -10.72 14.58
C VAL A 105 0.72 -11.75 13.50
N LYS A 106 2.00 -12.14 13.42
CA LYS A 106 2.54 -13.08 12.44
C LYS A 106 1.76 -14.39 12.44
N GLU A 107 1.66 -15.01 13.61
CA GLU A 107 1.06 -16.34 13.79
C GLU A 107 -0.45 -16.37 13.51
N ILE A 108 -1.14 -15.24 13.69
CA ILE A 108 -2.60 -15.19 13.60
C ILE A 108 -3.06 -14.71 12.23
N SER A 109 -2.58 -13.54 11.78
CA SER A 109 -3.15 -12.87 10.61
C SER A 109 -2.27 -12.98 9.37
N TYR A 110 -0.94 -12.92 9.54
CA TYR A 110 -0.01 -13.04 8.41
C TYR A 110 0.10 -14.49 7.93
N ASP A 111 0.18 -15.44 8.84
CA ASP A 111 0.19 -16.87 8.50
C ASP A 111 -1.16 -17.33 7.94
N TYR A 112 -2.28 -16.76 8.41
CA TYR A 112 -3.58 -16.95 7.77
C TYR A 112 -3.62 -16.40 6.34
N PHE A 113 -3.10 -15.19 6.13
CA PHE A 113 -2.95 -14.61 4.81
C PHE A 113 -2.11 -15.51 3.90
N LYS A 114 -0.94 -15.98 4.35
CA LYS A 114 -0.10 -16.97 3.65
C LYS A 114 -0.86 -18.26 3.32
N SER A 115 -1.61 -18.80 4.29
CA SER A 115 -2.44 -20.00 4.11
C SER A 115 -3.48 -19.83 3.00
N LEU A 116 -4.08 -18.64 2.85
CA LEU A 116 -5.00 -18.37 1.74
C LEU A 116 -4.32 -18.44 0.37
N PHE A 117 -3.03 -18.09 0.26
CA PHE A 117 -2.26 -18.33 -0.96
C PHE A 117 -2.02 -19.82 -1.18
N TYR A 118 -1.61 -20.55 -0.13
CA TYR A 118 -1.35 -21.98 -0.23
C TYR A 118 -2.61 -22.78 -0.60
N LEU A 119 -3.80 -22.29 -0.26
CA LEU A 119 -5.08 -22.95 -0.56
C LEU A 119 -5.71 -22.63 -1.93
N ASN A 120 -4.98 -22.03 -2.88
CA ASN A 120 -5.51 -21.64 -4.22
C ASN A 120 -6.68 -20.63 -4.17
N ARG A 121 -6.91 -19.97 -3.03
CA ARG A 121 -8.03 -19.02 -2.85
C ARG A 121 -7.62 -17.57 -3.12
N PHE A 122 -6.38 -17.32 -3.54
CA PHE A 122 -5.91 -15.97 -3.84
C PHE A 122 -6.49 -15.46 -5.16
N PRO A 123 -7.23 -14.33 -5.18
CA PRO A 123 -7.86 -13.84 -6.40
C PRO A 123 -6.83 -13.48 -7.48
N CYS A 124 -6.97 -14.05 -8.70
CA CYS A 124 -6.06 -13.79 -9.82
C CYS A 124 -5.89 -12.29 -10.13
N ARG A 125 -6.96 -11.49 -9.95
CA ARG A 125 -6.92 -10.03 -10.15
C ARG A 125 -5.89 -9.32 -9.26
N LEU A 126 -5.60 -9.87 -8.08
CA LEU A 126 -4.66 -9.27 -7.14
C LEU A 126 -3.21 -9.59 -7.52
N VAL A 127 -2.95 -10.63 -8.32
CA VAL A 127 -1.60 -11.11 -8.64
C VAL A 127 -0.76 -10.01 -9.26
N SER A 128 -1.29 -9.26 -10.24
CA SER A 128 -0.58 -8.13 -10.87
C SER A 128 -0.13 -7.07 -9.86
N CYS A 129 -1.08 -6.54 -9.06
CA CYS A 129 -0.78 -5.52 -8.06
C CYS A 129 0.14 -6.05 -6.96
N PHE A 130 -0.10 -7.28 -6.50
CA PHE A 130 0.70 -7.91 -5.45
C PHE A 130 2.14 -8.13 -5.92
N THR A 131 2.34 -8.65 -7.13
CA THR A 131 3.69 -8.82 -7.69
C THR A 131 4.42 -7.49 -7.84
N LYS A 132 3.74 -6.47 -8.36
CA LYS A 132 4.33 -5.15 -8.59
C LYS A 132 4.68 -4.41 -7.30
N HIS A 133 3.82 -4.49 -6.29
CA HIS A 133 3.94 -3.64 -5.10
C HIS A 133 4.46 -4.39 -3.87
N TYR A 134 4.27 -5.70 -3.76
CA TYR A 134 4.74 -6.51 -2.62
C TYR A 134 6.04 -7.26 -2.93
N GLY A 135 6.36 -7.52 -4.20
CA GLY A 135 7.45 -8.41 -4.58
C GLY A 135 8.82 -8.07 -4.01
N ASP A 136 9.22 -6.80 -4.00
CA ASP A 136 10.53 -6.40 -3.45
C ASP A 136 10.59 -6.56 -1.93
N PHE A 137 9.48 -6.29 -1.23
CA PHE A 137 9.37 -6.51 0.20
C PHE A 137 9.40 -8.01 0.55
N ALA A 138 8.68 -8.82 -0.23
CA ALA A 138 8.61 -10.26 -0.01
C ALA A 138 9.98 -10.95 -0.20
N LYS A 139 10.80 -10.49 -1.16
CA LYS A 139 12.17 -11.00 -1.35
C LYS A 139 13.05 -10.78 -0.12
N GLU A 140 12.89 -9.64 0.55
CA GLU A 140 13.71 -9.28 1.71
C GLU A 140 13.20 -9.93 2.99
N TYR A 141 11.87 -10.04 3.14
CA TYR A 141 11.24 -10.39 4.41
C TYR A 141 10.81 -11.86 4.51
N ASP A 142 10.47 -12.49 3.38
CA ASP A 142 9.91 -13.84 3.34
C ASP A 142 10.18 -14.50 1.96
N GLU A 143 11.47 -14.75 1.69
CA GLU A 143 11.92 -15.26 0.38
C GLU A 143 11.27 -16.60 0.03
N GLU A 144 11.08 -17.47 1.01
CA GLU A 144 10.43 -18.77 0.84
C GLU A 144 9.01 -18.60 0.32
N PHE A 145 8.19 -17.79 1.01
CA PHE A 145 6.83 -17.46 0.56
C PHE A 145 6.85 -16.85 -0.85
N TRP A 146 7.77 -15.92 -1.12
CA TRP A 146 7.87 -15.26 -2.40
C TRP A 146 8.26 -16.19 -3.55
N SER A 147 9.13 -17.17 -3.27
CA SER A 147 9.50 -18.22 -4.23
C SER A 147 8.28 -19.07 -4.58
N THR A 148 7.56 -19.58 -3.57
CA THR A 148 6.36 -20.39 -3.79
C THR A 148 5.25 -19.61 -4.50
N PHE A 149 5.07 -18.33 -4.17
CA PHE A 149 4.08 -17.48 -4.84
C PHE A 149 4.37 -17.34 -6.34
N ARG A 150 5.64 -17.08 -6.72
CA ARG A 150 6.04 -16.94 -8.13
C ARG A 150 5.86 -18.24 -8.91
N GLU A 151 6.26 -19.37 -8.32
CA GLU A 151 6.11 -20.69 -8.92
C GLU A 151 4.63 -21.03 -9.15
N LYS A 152 3.81 -20.84 -8.12
CA LYS A 152 2.38 -21.19 -8.14
C LYS A 152 1.57 -20.33 -9.11
N MET A 153 1.89 -19.05 -9.22
CA MET A 153 1.23 -18.12 -10.14
C MET A 153 1.83 -18.16 -11.56
N LYS A 154 2.81 -19.05 -11.83
CA LYS A 154 3.56 -19.12 -13.09
C LYS A 154 4.10 -17.75 -13.52
N ILE A 155 4.51 -16.92 -12.57
CA ILE A 155 5.12 -15.63 -12.86
C ILE A 155 6.53 -15.93 -13.35
N GLU A 156 6.72 -15.92 -14.66
CA GLU A 156 8.04 -16.12 -15.26
C GLU A 156 9.03 -15.12 -14.63
N LYS A 157 10.19 -15.62 -14.19
CA LYS A 157 11.32 -14.74 -13.88
C LYS A 157 11.51 -13.81 -15.09
N PRO A 158 11.73 -12.50 -14.90
CA PRO A 158 11.96 -11.60 -16.02
C PRO A 158 13.07 -12.19 -16.88
N ASN A 159 12.68 -12.58 -18.09
CA ASN A 159 13.52 -13.33 -19.00
C ASN A 159 14.73 -12.43 -19.30
N LYS A 160 15.96 -12.82 -18.91
CA LYS A 160 17.18 -11.99 -19.09
C LYS A 160 17.34 -11.49 -20.53
N LYS A 161 16.79 -12.21 -21.52
CA LYS A 161 16.75 -11.81 -22.94
C LYS A 161 15.90 -10.56 -23.24
N ILE A 162 14.88 -10.25 -22.44
CA ILE A 162 13.99 -9.09 -22.66
C ILE A 162 14.61 -7.81 -22.08
N ILE A 163 15.38 -7.93 -20.99
CA ILE A 163 16.11 -6.79 -20.38
C ILE A 163 17.20 -6.29 -21.34
N LEU A 164 17.89 -7.20 -22.04
CA LEU A 164 18.88 -6.85 -23.08
C LEU A 164 18.26 -6.10 -24.27
N LYS A 165 17.03 -6.44 -24.69
CA LYS A 165 16.36 -5.74 -25.80
C LYS A 165 15.94 -4.31 -25.47
N LYS A 166 15.58 -4.02 -24.21
CA LYS A 166 15.27 -2.63 -23.80
C LYS A 166 16.53 -1.76 -23.73
N ASN A 167 17.63 -2.28 -23.18
CA ASN A 167 18.90 -1.54 -23.11
C ASN A 167 19.54 -1.33 -24.49
N LEU A 168 19.37 -2.27 -25.43
CA LEU A 168 19.83 -2.07 -26.82
C LEU A 168 19.03 -0.98 -27.53
N ASN A 169 17.70 -0.94 -27.35
CA ASN A 169 16.88 0.10 -27.98
C ASN A 169 17.21 1.50 -27.41
N GLU A 170 17.40 1.65 -26.10
CA GLU A 170 17.79 2.95 -25.50
C GLU A 170 19.19 3.41 -25.95
N ASN A 171 20.14 2.50 -26.15
CA ASN A 171 21.46 2.84 -26.70
C ASN A 171 21.44 3.16 -28.20
N VAL A 172 20.55 2.56 -28.99
CA VAL A 172 20.39 2.89 -30.42
C VAL A 172 19.78 4.28 -30.60
N TYR A 173 18.92 4.74 -29.68
CA TYR A 173 18.40 6.11 -29.72
C TYR A 173 19.46 7.18 -29.38
N LEU A 174 20.45 6.86 -28.53
CA LEU A 174 21.53 7.80 -28.19
C LEU A 174 22.61 7.93 -29.29
N LEU A 175 22.77 6.91 -30.13
CA LEU A 175 23.73 6.94 -31.25
C LEU A 175 23.20 7.67 -32.49
N ASN A 176 21.88 7.78 -32.67
CA ASN A 176 21.26 8.39 -33.84
C ASN A 176 20.88 9.87 -33.68
N SER A 177 21.10 10.47 -32.51
CA SER A 177 20.83 11.89 -32.23
C SER A 177 22.08 12.78 -32.26
N GLY A 178 23.16 12.32 -32.91
CA GLY A 178 24.46 13.01 -32.98
C GLY A 178 24.97 13.29 -34.40
N ILE A 179 24.11 13.28 -35.41
CA ILE A 179 24.43 13.77 -36.76
C ILE A 179 23.25 14.58 -37.27
N GLU A 180 23.26 15.87 -36.95
CA GLU A 180 22.95 17.01 -37.84
C GLU A 180 23.41 18.31 -37.16
#